data_AF-A0A7S2L431-F1
#
_entry.id   AF-A0A7S2L431-F1
#
_cell.length_a   1.000
_cell.length_b   1.000
_cell.length_c   1.000
_cell.angle_alpha   90.00
_cell.angle_beta   90.00
_cell.angle_gamma   90.00
#
_symmetry.space_group_name_H-M   'P 1'
#
loop_
_entity.id
_entity.type
_entity.pdbx_description
1 polymer ?
#
loop_
_entity_poly.entity_id
_entity_poly.type
_entity_poly.pdbx_seq_one_letter_code
_entity_poly.pdbx_strand_id
1 'polypeptide(L)'
;MDRWIDSEKHCLIGFVRDELEAYRLYTVVPRLVAFLGDLTNWYVRLNRDRMRGAGGQEDALVALRTLYDVLLNVTVLMAPVTPFITELMYQNLAGALAEGHPMKAQSVHFVMLPQFDAAALDEGVARAVRRMQAAVEMGRACRDRRKVGLKTPVRSLQVLSESDEVAGDLAALEEYIKSELNVLDVVYRQDTDNITLAALLNFKALGRRLGADMKIVQDAAKALTQEQLADFERTGAIVLA
;
A
#
# COMPACT_ATOMS: atom_id res chain seq x y z
N MET A 1 -11.39 3.06 4.39
CA MET A 1 -10.45 1.97 4.76
C MET A 1 -11.07 0.59 4.59
N ASP A 2 -12.30 0.33 5.08
CA ASP A 2 -12.93 -0.99 4.98
C ASP A 2 -13.12 -1.46 3.53
N ARG A 3 -13.66 -0.60 2.67
CA ARG A 3 -13.77 -0.86 1.22
C ARG A 3 -12.42 -1.16 0.56
N TRP A 4 -11.35 -0.51 1.03
CA TRP A 4 -10.02 -0.73 0.49
C TRP A 4 -9.51 -2.13 0.83
N ILE A 5 -9.53 -2.52 2.11
CA ILE A 5 -9.00 -3.83 2.51
C ILE A 5 -9.84 -4.97 1.93
N ASP A 6 -11.15 -4.75 1.75
CA ASP A 6 -12.04 -5.70 1.10
C ASP A 6 -11.69 -5.86 -0.40
N SER A 7 -11.50 -4.74 -1.11
CA SER A 7 -11.03 -4.76 -2.50
C SER A 7 -9.66 -5.43 -2.64
N GLU A 8 -8.69 -5.12 -1.77
CA GLU A 8 -7.36 -5.75 -1.80
C GLU A 8 -7.42 -7.24 -1.47
N LYS A 9 -8.30 -7.66 -0.56
CA LYS A 9 -8.58 -9.08 -0.28
C LYS A 9 -9.08 -9.78 -1.53
N HIS A 10 -10.03 -9.20 -2.28
CA HIS A 10 -10.50 -9.79 -3.53
C HIS A 10 -9.41 -9.81 -4.61
N CYS A 11 -8.61 -8.76 -4.76
CA CYS A 11 -7.41 -8.77 -5.63
C CYS A 11 -6.46 -9.92 -5.28
N LEU A 12 -6.22 -10.15 -3.98
CA LEU A 12 -5.39 -11.25 -3.50
C LEU A 12 -6.00 -12.61 -3.84
N ILE A 13 -7.30 -12.79 -3.63
CA ILE A 13 -8.01 -14.04 -3.97
C ILE A 13 -7.85 -14.35 -5.47
N GLY A 14 -8.12 -13.37 -6.35
CA GLY A 14 -7.95 -13.53 -7.79
C GLY A 14 -6.52 -13.95 -8.15
N PHE A 15 -5.54 -13.20 -7.66
CA PHE A 15 -4.12 -13.49 -7.90
C PHE A 15 -3.72 -14.91 -7.45
N VAL A 16 -4.08 -15.32 -6.23
CA VAL A 16 -3.72 -16.64 -5.71
C VAL A 16 -4.35 -17.74 -6.56
N ARG A 17 -5.60 -17.59 -7.00
CA ARG A 17 -6.27 -18.57 -7.87
C ARG A 17 -5.54 -18.71 -9.20
N ASP A 18 -5.25 -17.62 -9.88
CA ASP A 18 -4.60 -17.61 -11.19
C ASP A 18 -3.18 -18.21 -11.12
N GLU A 19 -2.44 -17.92 -10.05
CA GLU A 19 -1.10 -18.46 -9.85
C GLU A 19 -1.13 -19.95 -9.46
N LEU A 20 -2.09 -20.38 -8.64
CA LEU A 20 -2.26 -21.80 -8.28
C LEU A 20 -2.71 -22.65 -9.47
N GLU A 21 -3.64 -22.15 -10.29
CA GLU A 21 -4.11 -22.82 -11.50
C GLU A 21 -2.97 -22.98 -12.52
N ALA A 22 -2.08 -22.00 -12.60
CA ALA A 22 -0.88 -22.04 -13.43
C ALA A 22 0.32 -22.76 -12.78
N TYR A 23 0.16 -23.37 -11.60
CA TYR A 23 1.23 -24.04 -10.83
C TYR A 23 2.44 -23.14 -10.47
N ARG A 24 2.23 -21.83 -10.33
CA ARG A 24 3.28 -20.82 -10.01
C ARG A 24 3.34 -20.51 -8.52
N LEU A 25 3.62 -21.52 -7.69
CA LEU A 25 3.60 -21.41 -6.22
C LEU A 25 4.57 -20.36 -5.64
N TYR A 26 5.69 -20.10 -6.32
CA TYR A 26 6.74 -19.20 -5.83
C TYR A 26 6.32 -17.72 -5.80
N THR A 27 5.28 -17.33 -6.54
CA THR A 27 4.76 -15.96 -6.59
C THR A 27 3.72 -15.69 -5.49
N VAL A 28 3.04 -16.75 -5.04
CA VAL A 28 1.94 -16.70 -4.06
C VAL A 28 2.41 -16.23 -2.69
N VAL A 29 3.49 -16.83 -2.17
CA VAL A 29 3.98 -16.54 -0.81
C VAL A 29 4.42 -15.06 -0.66
N PRO A 30 5.23 -14.48 -1.56
CA PRO A 30 5.57 -13.06 -1.48
C PRO A 30 4.34 -12.13 -1.50
N ARG A 31 3.34 -12.42 -2.34
CA ARG A 31 2.12 -11.59 -2.42
C ARG A 31 1.28 -11.69 -1.14
N LEU A 32 1.15 -12.88 -0.56
CA LEU A 32 0.47 -13.07 0.72
C LEU A 32 1.15 -12.32 1.86
N VAL A 33 2.48 -12.40 1.94
CA VAL A 33 3.26 -11.68 2.96
C VAL A 33 3.14 -10.17 2.79
N ALA A 34 3.15 -9.66 1.56
CA ALA A 34 2.93 -8.25 1.28
C ALA A 34 1.54 -7.80 1.76
N PHE A 35 0.48 -8.56 1.45
CA PHE A 35 -0.88 -8.26 1.92
C PHE A 35 -1.00 -8.26 3.45
N LEU A 36 -0.36 -9.21 4.14
CA LEU A 36 -0.31 -9.21 5.61
C LEU A 36 0.41 -7.97 6.16
N GLY A 37 1.46 -7.53 5.47
CA GLY A 37 2.13 -6.26 5.72
C GLY A 37 1.17 -5.08 5.61
N ASP A 38 0.35 -5.05 4.56
CA ASP A 38 -0.63 -3.99 4.36
C ASP A 38 -1.76 -3.99 5.39
N LEU A 39 -2.28 -5.18 5.69
CA LEU A 39 -3.30 -5.39 6.72
C LEU A 39 -2.83 -4.90 8.08
N THR A 40 -1.60 -5.25 8.48
CA THR A 40 -1.08 -4.92 9.81
C THR A 40 -0.59 -3.47 9.92
N ASN A 41 0.20 -3.01 8.96
CA ASN A 41 0.83 -1.70 9.01
C ASN A 41 -0.11 -0.56 8.64
N TRP A 42 -1.16 -0.81 7.85
CA TRP A 42 -2.09 0.22 7.44
C TRP A 42 -3.48 -0.01 8.01
N TYR A 43 -4.14 -1.11 7.67
CA TYR A 43 -5.55 -1.29 8.05
C TYR A 43 -5.75 -1.37 9.57
N VAL A 44 -5.12 -2.35 10.24
CA VAL A 44 -5.28 -2.57 11.69
C VAL A 44 -4.74 -1.39 12.48
N ARG A 45 -3.58 -0.84 12.09
CA ARG A 45 -2.98 0.30 12.75
C ARG A 45 -3.87 1.53 12.71
N LEU A 46 -4.36 1.93 11.53
CA LEU A 46 -5.17 3.14 11.34
C LEU A 46 -6.58 2.99 11.94
N ASN A 47 -7.12 1.78 11.99
CA ASN A 47 -8.46 1.52 12.51
C ASN A 47 -8.48 1.02 13.95
N ARG A 48 -7.35 0.98 14.67
CA ARG A 48 -7.28 0.42 16.03
C ARG A 48 -8.24 1.12 17.00
N ASP A 49 -8.26 2.45 16.99
CA ASP A 49 -9.10 3.20 17.93
C ASP A 49 -10.58 3.13 17.54
N ARG A 50 -10.86 3.00 16.23
CA ARG A 50 -12.19 2.69 15.69
C ARG A 50 -12.69 1.33 16.18
N MET A 51 -11.86 0.29 16.09
CA MET A 51 -12.17 -1.06 16.62
C MET A 51 -12.38 -1.08 18.14
N ARG A 52 -11.81 -0.11 18.87
CA ARG A 52 -12.01 0.06 20.33
C ARG A 52 -13.30 0.80 20.69
N GLY A 53 -14.04 1.35 19.72
CA GLY A 53 -15.29 2.06 19.96
C GLY A 53 -15.21 3.58 19.92
N ALA A 54 -14.12 4.18 19.42
CA ALA A 54 -14.02 5.64 19.29
C ALA A 54 -15.14 6.23 18.39
N GLY A 55 -15.58 5.48 17.38
CA GLY A 55 -16.67 5.84 16.47
C GLY A 55 -18.06 5.35 16.92
N GLY A 56 -18.19 4.79 18.13
CA GLY A 56 -19.40 4.13 18.61
C GLY A 56 -19.40 2.61 18.40
N GLN A 57 -20.40 1.93 18.99
CA GLN A 57 -20.47 0.46 18.98
C GLN A 57 -20.74 -0.13 17.59
N GLU A 58 -21.64 0.49 16.82
CA GLU A 58 -21.99 0.01 15.48
C GLU A 58 -20.79 0.09 14.53
N ASP A 59 -20.08 1.23 14.54
CA ASP A 59 -18.91 1.45 13.69
C ASP A 59 -17.75 0.52 14.07
N ALA A 60 -17.53 0.30 15.36
CA ALA A 60 -16.55 -0.69 15.84
C ALA A 60 -16.91 -2.10 15.36
N LEU A 61 -18.19 -2.48 15.40
CA LEU A 61 -18.65 -3.78 14.93
C LEU A 61 -18.42 -3.94 13.42
N VAL A 62 -18.67 -2.91 12.61
CA VAL A 62 -18.40 -2.92 11.16
C VAL A 62 -16.90 -3.13 10.89
N ALA A 63 -16.03 -2.40 11.59
CA ALA A 63 -14.59 -2.56 11.44
C ALA A 63 -14.09 -3.96 11.84
N LEU A 64 -14.61 -4.51 12.94
CA LEU A 64 -14.28 -5.85 13.43
C LEU A 64 -14.82 -6.95 12.49
N ARG A 65 -16.03 -6.79 11.96
CA ARG A 65 -16.62 -7.72 10.99
C ARG A 65 -15.79 -7.76 9.71
N THR A 66 -15.37 -6.60 9.21
CA THR A 66 -14.52 -6.50 8.02
C THR A 66 -13.16 -7.17 8.27
N LEU A 67 -12.54 -6.92 9.43
CA LEU A 67 -11.29 -7.58 9.81
C LEU A 67 -11.46 -9.11 9.92
N TYR A 68 -12.55 -9.58 10.53
CA TYR A 68 -12.86 -10.99 10.66
C TYR A 68 -12.97 -11.67 9.29
N ASP A 69 -13.71 -11.07 8.36
CA ASP A 69 -13.87 -11.59 7.00
C ASP A 69 -12.53 -11.69 6.25
N VAL A 70 -11.71 -10.64 6.33
CA VAL A 70 -10.37 -10.63 5.72
C VAL A 70 -9.48 -11.71 6.34
N LEU A 71 -9.46 -11.84 7.67
CA LEU A 71 -8.64 -12.85 8.36
C LEU A 71 -9.07 -14.28 8.03
N LEU A 72 -10.37 -14.55 7.92
CA LEU A 72 -10.88 -15.86 7.55
C LEU A 72 -10.45 -16.22 6.12
N ASN A 73 -10.62 -15.31 5.16
CA ASN A 73 -10.22 -15.53 3.77
C ASN A 73 -8.71 -15.74 3.64
N VAL A 74 -7.89 -14.91 4.27
CA VAL A 74 -6.43 -15.07 4.25
C VAL A 74 -6.01 -16.39 4.87
N THR A 75 -6.65 -16.81 5.96
CA THR A 75 -6.39 -18.10 6.62
C THR A 75 -6.65 -19.27 5.66
N VAL A 76 -7.74 -19.23 4.89
CA VAL A 76 -8.04 -20.24 3.87
C VAL A 76 -7.04 -20.19 2.71
N LEU A 77 -6.67 -18.99 2.24
CA LEU A 77 -5.67 -18.83 1.16
C LEU A 77 -4.28 -19.33 1.56
N MET A 78 -3.90 -19.19 2.84
CA MET A 78 -2.62 -19.65 3.37
C MET A 78 -2.59 -21.15 3.68
N ALA A 79 -3.74 -21.82 3.74
CA ALA A 79 -3.84 -23.22 4.18
C ALA A 79 -2.96 -24.21 3.38
N PRO A 80 -2.79 -24.07 2.04
CA PRO A 80 -1.88 -24.92 1.28
C PRO A 80 -0.39 -24.71 1.61
N VAL A 81 -0.02 -23.56 2.20
CA VAL A 81 1.36 -23.17 2.47
C VAL A 81 1.75 -23.43 3.93
N THR A 82 0.88 -23.07 4.87
CA THR A 82 1.17 -23.12 6.33
C THR A 82 0.07 -23.88 7.10
N PRO A 83 -0.15 -25.18 6.82
CA PRO A 83 -1.36 -25.91 7.20
C PRO A 83 -1.65 -25.89 8.71
N PHE A 84 -0.64 -26.13 9.55
CA PHE A 84 -0.86 -26.22 11.00
C PHE A 84 -1.25 -24.88 11.65
N ILE A 85 -0.63 -23.78 11.20
CA ILE A 85 -0.93 -22.45 11.74
C ILE A 85 -2.32 -22.02 11.28
N THR A 86 -2.65 -22.24 10.01
CA THR A 86 -3.95 -21.87 9.46
C THR A 86 -5.08 -22.71 10.04
N GLU A 87 -4.83 -23.98 10.36
CA GLU A 87 -5.81 -24.82 11.04
C GLU A 87 -6.13 -24.27 12.44
N LEU A 88 -5.09 -23.93 13.23
CA LEU A 88 -5.28 -23.32 14.55
C LEU A 88 -6.06 -22.00 14.46
N MET A 89 -5.70 -21.13 13.52
CA MET A 89 -6.39 -19.86 13.31
C MET A 89 -7.84 -20.05 12.87
N TYR A 90 -8.06 -20.98 11.93
CA TYR A 90 -9.38 -21.30 11.39
C TYR A 90 -10.31 -21.82 12.48
N GLN A 91 -9.89 -22.75 13.33
CA GLN A 91 -10.74 -23.28 14.40
C GLN A 91 -11.24 -22.18 15.34
N ASN A 92 -10.39 -21.20 15.66
CA ASN A 92 -10.77 -20.04 16.48
C ASN A 92 -11.79 -19.13 15.76
N LEU A 93 -11.62 -18.93 14.45
CA LEU A 93 -12.50 -18.06 13.66
C LEU A 93 -13.83 -18.75 13.31
N ALA A 94 -13.80 -20.05 13.00
CA ALA A 94 -14.95 -20.82 12.53
C ALA A 94 -16.06 -20.94 13.58
N GLY A 95 -15.73 -20.83 14.87
CA GLY A 95 -16.71 -20.79 15.96
C GLY A 95 -17.69 -19.62 15.87
N ALA A 96 -17.30 -18.51 15.23
CA ALA A 96 -18.16 -17.34 15.02
C ALA A 96 -19.03 -17.44 13.76
N LEU A 97 -18.82 -18.44 12.90
CA LEU A 97 -19.63 -18.66 11.71
C LEU A 97 -21.00 -19.24 12.08
N ALA A 98 -22.06 -18.72 11.45
CA ALA A 98 -23.39 -19.28 11.56
C ALA A 98 -23.45 -20.72 11.03
N GLU A 99 -24.35 -21.53 11.57
CA GLU A 99 -24.66 -22.85 11.01
C GLU A 99 -25.10 -22.72 9.55
N GLY A 100 -24.57 -23.58 8.67
CA GLY A 100 -24.83 -23.56 7.23
C GLY A 100 -24.01 -22.55 6.43
N HIS A 101 -23.10 -21.78 7.06
CA HIS A 101 -22.19 -20.90 6.32
C HIS A 101 -21.26 -21.73 5.40
N PRO A 102 -21.01 -21.32 4.13
CA PRO A 102 -20.25 -22.13 3.16
C PRO A 102 -18.80 -22.39 3.58
N MET A 103 -18.23 -21.51 4.41
CA MET A 103 -16.86 -21.67 4.94
C MET A 103 -16.82 -22.37 6.31
N LYS A 104 -17.95 -22.83 6.85
CA LYS A 104 -18.01 -23.55 8.13
C LYS A 104 -17.84 -25.06 7.87
N ALA A 105 -16.70 -25.58 8.29
CA ALA A 105 -16.30 -26.98 8.13
C ALA A 105 -15.49 -27.42 9.36
N GLN A 106 -15.21 -28.72 9.46
CA GLN A 106 -14.44 -29.29 10.57
C GLN A 106 -12.96 -28.94 10.53
N SER A 107 -12.42 -28.55 9.38
CA SER A 107 -11.02 -28.16 9.18
C SER A 107 -10.94 -27.14 8.04
N VAL A 108 -9.93 -26.27 8.07
CA VAL A 108 -9.67 -25.31 6.99
C VAL A 108 -9.43 -26.03 5.66
N HIS A 109 -8.89 -27.25 5.71
CA HIS A 109 -8.56 -28.06 4.55
C HIS A 109 -9.78 -28.67 3.84
N PHE A 110 -10.98 -28.55 4.43
CA PHE A 110 -12.24 -28.92 3.79
C PHE A 110 -12.97 -27.72 3.18
N VAL A 111 -12.44 -26.51 3.38
CA VAL A 111 -13.00 -25.28 2.83
C VAL A 111 -12.42 -25.04 1.45
N MET A 112 -13.30 -24.82 0.47
CA MET A 112 -12.88 -24.45 -0.89
C MET A 112 -12.25 -23.06 -0.89
N LEU A 113 -11.26 -22.86 -1.76
CA LEU A 113 -10.68 -21.52 -1.98
C LEU A 113 -11.79 -20.53 -2.31
N PRO A 114 -11.79 -19.34 -1.69
CA PRO A 114 -12.81 -18.33 -1.92
C PRO A 114 -12.86 -17.93 -3.40
N GLN A 115 -14.03 -17.45 -3.83
CA GLN A 115 -14.22 -16.97 -5.19
C GLN A 115 -13.83 -15.50 -5.29
N PHE A 116 -13.23 -15.16 -6.43
CA PHE A 116 -12.97 -13.77 -6.79
C PHE A 116 -14.28 -13.08 -7.15
N ASP A 117 -14.49 -11.88 -6.63
CA ASP A 117 -15.63 -11.04 -6.96
C ASP A 117 -15.12 -9.72 -7.55
N ALA A 118 -15.36 -9.52 -8.84
CA ALA A 118 -14.97 -8.32 -9.55
C ALA A 118 -15.79 -7.09 -9.12
N ALA A 119 -17.01 -7.28 -8.61
CA ALA A 119 -17.87 -6.18 -8.16
C ALA A 119 -17.38 -5.57 -6.83
N ALA A 120 -16.59 -6.32 -6.06
CA ALA A 120 -15.95 -5.84 -4.84
C ALA A 120 -14.70 -4.98 -5.10
N LEU A 121 -14.26 -4.87 -6.37
CA LEU A 121 -13.11 -4.04 -6.72
C LEU A 121 -13.48 -2.56 -6.76
N ASP A 122 -12.66 -1.76 -6.08
CA ASP A 122 -12.78 -0.31 -6.07
C ASP A 122 -11.42 0.33 -6.39
N GLU A 123 -11.15 0.50 -7.68
CA GLU A 123 -9.88 1.06 -8.16
C GLU A 123 -9.64 2.49 -7.66
N GLY A 124 -10.71 3.29 -7.51
CA GLY A 124 -10.62 4.65 -6.99
C GLY A 124 -10.12 4.66 -5.55
N VAL A 125 -10.72 3.84 -4.71
CA VAL A 125 -10.31 3.69 -3.30
C VAL A 125 -8.90 3.09 -3.20
N ALA A 126 -8.58 2.06 -3.98
CA ALA A 126 -7.25 1.45 -3.98
C ALA A 126 -6.16 2.43 -4.43
N ARG A 127 -6.47 3.28 -5.42
CA ARG A 127 -5.57 4.36 -5.86
C ARG A 127 -5.39 5.42 -4.78
N ALA A 128 -6.47 5.87 -4.15
CA ALA A 128 -6.41 6.88 -3.10
C ALA A 128 -5.56 6.39 -1.90
N VAL A 129 -5.74 5.14 -1.47
CA VAL A 129 -4.94 4.57 -0.38
C VAL A 129 -3.47 4.42 -0.79
N ARG A 130 -3.16 3.97 -2.01
CA ARG A 130 -1.77 3.93 -2.50
C ARG A 130 -1.10 5.30 -2.49
N ARG A 131 -1.81 6.34 -2.93
CA ARG A 131 -1.33 7.74 -2.88
C ARG A 131 -1.09 8.19 -1.43
N MET A 132 -2.01 7.88 -0.52
CA MET A 132 -1.88 8.17 0.91
C MET A 132 -0.67 7.47 1.53
N GLN A 133 -0.46 6.17 1.26
CA GLN A 133 0.69 5.41 1.74
C GLN A 133 2.00 6.06 1.28
N ALA A 134 2.11 6.38 -0.01
CA ALA A 134 3.27 7.06 -0.57
C ALA A 134 3.51 8.43 0.10
N ALA A 135 2.45 9.23 0.31
CA ALA A 135 2.56 10.51 1.00
C ALA A 135 3.07 10.36 2.45
N VAL A 136 2.59 9.35 3.19
CA VAL A 136 3.04 9.05 4.55
C VAL A 136 4.50 8.58 4.55
N GLU A 137 4.90 7.70 3.63
CA GLU A 137 6.28 7.21 3.53
C GLU A 137 7.27 8.34 3.19
N MET A 138 6.93 9.18 2.21
CA MET A 138 7.71 10.38 1.87
C MET A 138 7.77 11.36 3.05
N GLY A 139 6.64 11.57 3.73
CA GLY A 139 6.58 12.40 4.94
C GLY A 139 7.52 11.89 6.04
N ARG A 140 7.53 10.59 6.31
CA ARG A 140 8.45 9.96 7.28
C ARG A 140 9.91 10.14 6.86
N ALA A 141 10.23 9.89 5.59
CA ALA A 141 11.58 10.11 5.07
C ALA A 141 12.04 11.57 5.24
N CYS A 142 11.16 12.53 4.99
CA CYS A 142 11.44 13.96 5.22
C CYS A 142 11.71 14.28 6.70
N ARG A 143 10.94 13.70 7.62
CA ARG A 143 11.15 13.85 9.06
C ARG A 143 12.48 13.27 9.51
N ASP A 144 12.81 12.07 9.04
CA ASP A 144 14.05 11.37 9.37
C ASP A 144 15.27 12.15 8.86
N ARG A 145 15.22 12.65 7.62
CA ARG A 145 16.27 13.52 7.05
C ARG A 145 16.52 14.77 7.89
N ARG A 146 15.46 15.36 8.46
CA ARG A 146 15.54 16.54 9.34
C ARG A 146 15.71 16.18 10.83
N LYS A 147 15.82 14.89 11.17
CA LYS A 147 15.93 14.36 12.54
C LYS A 147 14.80 14.81 13.47
N VAL A 148 13.59 14.98 12.94
CA VAL A 148 12.40 15.36 13.71
C VAL A 148 11.62 14.12 14.13
N GLY A 149 11.76 13.72 15.39
CA GLY A 149 11.06 12.54 15.92
C GLY A 149 9.53 12.68 15.85
N LEU A 150 8.80 11.58 15.66
CA LEU A 150 7.33 11.55 15.49
C LEU A 150 6.54 12.15 16.67
N LYS A 151 7.13 12.23 17.86
CA LYS A 151 6.49 12.84 19.05
C LYS A 151 6.34 14.36 18.94
N THR A 152 7.14 15.02 18.10
CA THR A 152 7.08 16.47 17.92
C THR A 152 6.07 16.80 16.81
N PRO A 153 4.99 17.53 17.10
CA PRO A 153 4.04 17.92 16.07
C PRO A 153 4.68 18.88 15.07
N VAL A 154 4.40 18.68 13.79
CA VAL A 154 4.85 19.58 12.71
C VAL A 154 3.69 20.49 12.32
N ARG A 155 3.98 21.77 12.11
CA ARG A 155 2.95 22.78 11.80
C ARG A 155 2.20 22.47 10.51
N SER A 156 2.92 22.16 9.44
CA SER A 156 2.31 21.93 8.13
C SER A 156 3.12 20.93 7.31
N LEU A 157 2.43 20.05 6.60
CA LEU A 157 2.96 19.23 5.52
C LEU A 157 2.52 19.88 4.21
N GLN A 158 3.45 20.03 3.27
CA GLN A 158 3.12 20.48 1.92
C GLN A 158 3.20 19.29 0.98
N VAL A 159 2.09 18.99 0.32
CA VAL A 159 2.04 17.97 -0.74
C VAL A 159 2.02 18.70 -2.07
N LEU A 160 3.04 18.42 -2.88
CA LEU A 160 3.20 18.98 -4.21
C LEU A 160 2.66 17.99 -5.23
N SER A 161 1.69 18.39 -6.03
CA SER A 161 1.16 17.57 -7.11
C SER A 161 0.61 18.41 -8.25
N GLU A 162 0.93 18.01 -9.48
CA GLU A 162 0.43 18.64 -10.71
C GLU A 162 -1.03 18.25 -11.02
N SER A 163 -1.61 17.27 -10.31
CA SER A 163 -2.93 16.73 -10.59
C SER A 163 -3.93 17.00 -9.47
N ASP A 164 -5.04 17.64 -9.80
CA ASP A 164 -6.17 17.85 -8.89
C ASP A 164 -6.79 16.55 -8.38
N GLU A 165 -6.69 15.47 -9.17
CA GLU A 165 -7.17 14.14 -8.73
C GLU A 165 -6.34 13.61 -7.57
N VAL A 166 -5.02 13.86 -7.57
CA VAL A 166 -4.13 13.44 -6.48
C VAL A 166 -4.45 14.24 -5.22
N ALA A 167 -4.67 15.54 -5.35
CA ALA A 167 -5.08 16.39 -4.24
C ALA A 167 -6.43 15.94 -3.66
N GLY A 168 -7.42 15.64 -4.52
CA GLY A 168 -8.72 15.14 -4.10
C GLY A 168 -8.67 13.79 -3.37
N ASP A 169 -7.93 12.82 -3.91
CA ASP A 169 -7.74 11.50 -3.30
C ASP A 169 -7.08 11.60 -1.90
N LEU A 170 -6.09 12.48 -1.75
CA LEU A 170 -5.38 12.68 -0.48
C LEU A 170 -6.22 13.48 0.52
N ALA A 171 -6.98 14.48 0.07
CA ALA A 171 -7.88 15.25 0.91
C ALA A 171 -8.95 14.37 1.57
N ALA A 172 -9.47 13.37 0.85
CA ALA A 172 -10.42 12.40 1.39
C ALA A 172 -9.83 11.51 2.51
N LEU A 173 -8.50 11.38 2.59
CA LEU A 173 -7.77 10.55 3.57
C LEU A 173 -6.87 11.40 4.49
N GLU A 174 -7.09 12.71 4.54
CA GLU A 174 -6.20 13.66 5.21
C GLU A 174 -6.05 13.36 6.71
N GLU A 175 -7.13 12.97 7.39
CA GLU A 175 -7.09 12.64 8.82
C GLU A 175 -6.10 11.52 9.13
N TYR A 176 -6.03 10.50 8.27
CA TYR A 176 -5.06 9.42 8.40
C TYR A 176 -3.64 9.96 8.24
N ILE A 177 -3.39 10.80 7.23
CA ILE A 177 -2.07 11.40 6.99
C ILE A 177 -1.62 12.24 8.20
N LYS A 178 -2.51 13.08 8.75
CA LYS A 178 -2.24 13.95 9.90
C LYS A 178 -1.92 13.15 11.16
N SER A 179 -2.72 12.11 11.43
CA SER A 179 -2.50 11.22 12.57
C SER A 179 -1.17 10.47 12.47
N GLU A 180 -0.82 9.99 11.28
CA GLU A 180 0.36 9.17 11.02
C GLU A 180 1.66 9.96 11.06
N LEU A 181 1.63 11.19 10.56
CA LEU A 181 2.79 12.06 10.51
C LEU A 181 2.85 13.05 11.67
N ASN A 182 1.86 13.09 12.55
CA ASN A 182 1.71 14.08 13.62
C ASN A 182 1.87 15.51 13.09
N VAL A 183 0.98 15.89 12.18
CA VAL A 183 0.97 17.19 11.49
C VAL A 183 -0.36 17.90 11.75
N LEU A 184 -0.29 19.22 11.99
CA LEU A 184 -1.48 20.03 12.26
C LEU A 184 -2.29 20.38 11.00
N ASP A 185 -1.60 20.63 9.88
CA ASP A 185 -2.22 21.06 8.63
C ASP A 185 -1.57 20.42 7.39
N VAL A 186 -2.37 20.10 6.37
CA VAL A 186 -1.88 19.54 5.10
C VAL A 186 -2.26 20.52 3.98
N VAL A 187 -1.24 21.10 3.36
CA VAL A 187 -1.42 22.10 2.31
C VAL A 187 -1.06 21.48 0.97
N TYR A 188 -2.05 21.38 0.09
CA TYR A 188 -1.86 20.93 -1.29
C TYR A 188 -1.44 22.12 -2.16
N ARG A 189 -0.36 21.97 -2.91
CA ARG A 189 0.15 22.98 -3.85
C ARG A 189 0.47 22.32 -5.18
N GLN A 190 0.15 23.03 -6.26
CA GLN A 190 0.53 22.64 -7.62
C GLN A 190 1.87 23.25 -8.06
N ASP A 191 2.38 24.20 -7.27
CA ASP A 191 3.55 24.98 -7.63
C ASP A 191 4.85 24.18 -7.42
N THR A 192 5.47 23.77 -8.52
CA THR A 192 6.75 23.05 -8.56
C THR A 192 7.97 23.96 -8.47
N ASP A 193 7.81 25.29 -8.36
CA ASP A 193 8.90 26.27 -8.43
C ASP A 193 9.98 26.08 -7.35
N ASN A 194 9.66 25.37 -6.26
CA ASN A 194 10.60 25.05 -5.17
C ASN A 194 11.13 23.59 -5.21
N ILE A 195 10.86 22.82 -6.27
CA ILE A 195 11.37 21.46 -6.43
C ILE A 195 12.69 21.51 -7.18
N THR A 196 13.77 21.05 -6.53
CA THR A 196 15.05 20.82 -7.20
C THR A 196 15.09 19.36 -7.65
N LEU A 197 14.88 19.12 -8.94
CA LEU A 197 15.11 17.81 -9.54
C LEU A 197 16.61 17.52 -9.54
N ALA A 198 16.97 16.27 -9.23
CA ALA A 198 18.34 15.79 -9.25
C ALA A 198 18.41 14.46 -10.00
N ALA A 199 19.27 14.37 -11.02
CA ALA A 199 19.49 13.13 -11.75
C ALA A 199 20.26 12.11 -10.89
N LEU A 200 19.62 10.99 -10.55
CA LEU A 200 20.27 9.85 -9.92
C LEU A 200 20.52 8.74 -10.95
N LEU A 201 21.80 8.47 -11.20
CA LEU A 201 22.21 7.44 -12.16
C LEU A 201 22.21 6.05 -11.53
N ASN A 202 21.64 5.07 -12.23
CA ASN A 202 21.80 3.67 -11.87
C ASN A 202 23.17 3.17 -12.34
N PHE A 203 24.19 3.34 -11.48
CA PHE A 203 25.58 2.99 -11.78
C PHE A 203 25.75 1.53 -12.22
N LYS A 204 24.97 0.60 -11.69
CA LYS A 204 25.06 -0.83 -12.02
C LYS A 204 24.59 -1.14 -13.44
N ALA A 205 23.49 -0.53 -13.86
CA ALA A 205 22.94 -0.71 -15.20
C ALA A 205 23.77 0.03 -16.25
N LEU A 206 24.15 1.27 -15.96
CA LEU A 206 24.89 2.14 -16.88
C LEU A 206 26.36 1.72 -17.03
N GLY A 207 27.02 1.26 -15.96
CA GLY A 207 28.41 0.82 -16.02
C GLY A 207 28.61 -0.40 -16.94
N ARG A 208 27.63 -1.30 -17.03
CA ARG A 208 27.67 -2.44 -17.97
C ARG A 208 27.55 -2.05 -19.43
N ARG A 209 26.90 -0.93 -19.73
CA ARG A 209 26.63 -0.47 -21.12
C ARG A 209 27.64 0.56 -21.60
N LEU A 210 28.08 1.46 -20.72
CA LEU A 210 28.88 2.64 -21.07
C LEU A 210 30.38 2.49 -20.74
N GLY A 211 30.76 1.57 -19.85
CA GLY A 211 32.18 1.31 -19.55
C GLY A 211 32.98 2.57 -19.22
N ALA A 212 33.95 2.91 -20.08
CA ALA A 212 34.82 4.08 -19.93
C ALA A 212 34.05 5.42 -20.05
N ASP A 213 32.96 5.46 -20.83
CA ASP A 213 32.17 6.67 -21.07
C ASP A 213 31.23 7.02 -19.90
N MET A 214 31.19 6.16 -18.87
CA MET A 214 30.39 6.38 -17.67
C MET A 214 30.73 7.70 -16.97
N LYS A 215 32.00 8.12 -17.01
CA LYS A 215 32.45 9.37 -16.40
C LYS A 215 31.89 10.59 -17.14
N ILE A 216 31.85 10.52 -18.48
CA ILE A 216 31.28 11.56 -19.34
C ILE A 216 29.79 11.72 -19.04
N VAL A 217 29.05 10.61 -19.00
CA VAL A 217 27.61 10.61 -18.67
C VAL A 217 27.33 11.07 -17.24
N GLN A 218 28.21 10.74 -16.29
CA GLN A 218 28.07 11.21 -14.91
C GLN A 218 28.25 12.73 -14.78
N ASP A 219 29.22 13.30 -15.50
CA ASP A 219 29.46 14.74 -15.48
C ASP A 219 28.36 15.48 -16.24
N ALA A 220 27.89 14.94 -17.38
CA ALA A 220 26.74 15.47 -18.12
C ALA A 220 25.45 15.43 -17.28
N ALA A 221 25.17 14.33 -16.56
CA ALA A 221 23.99 14.21 -15.71
C ALA A 221 23.97 15.19 -14.53
N LYS A 222 25.15 15.56 -14.00
CA LYS A 222 25.27 16.58 -12.96
C LYS A 222 25.07 18.00 -13.49
N ALA A 223 25.35 18.23 -14.77
CA ALA A 223 25.21 19.52 -15.44
C ALA A 223 23.80 19.79 -16.00
N LEU A 224 22.88 18.82 -15.88
CA LEU A 224 21.50 18.97 -16.34
C LEU A 224 20.77 20.11 -15.61
N THR A 225 20.07 20.92 -16.39
CA THR A 225 19.21 22.01 -15.88
C THR A 225 17.86 21.47 -15.41
N GLN A 226 17.15 22.23 -14.56
CA GLN A 226 15.80 21.87 -14.10
C GLN A 226 14.82 21.66 -15.27
N GLU A 227 14.91 22.49 -16.31
CA GLU A 227 14.08 22.37 -17.52
C GLU A 227 14.32 21.05 -18.26
N GLN A 228 15.59 20.65 -18.42
CA GLN A 228 15.94 19.39 -19.07
C GLN A 228 15.51 18.17 -18.23
N LEU A 229 15.54 18.27 -16.91
CA LEU A 229 15.05 17.21 -16.03
C LEU A 229 13.53 17.09 -16.05
N ALA A 230 12.81 18.22 -16.09
CA ALA A 230 11.36 18.23 -16.26
C ALA A 230 10.94 17.68 -17.63
N ASP A 231 11.67 18.03 -18.70
CA ASP A 231 11.43 17.47 -20.03
C ASP A 231 11.74 15.96 -20.07
N PHE A 232 12.77 15.49 -19.36
CA PHE A 232 13.05 14.05 -19.23
C PHE A 232 11.91 13.31 -18.52
N GLU A 233 11.33 13.88 -17.46
CA GLU A 233 10.20 13.28 -16.75
C GLU A 233 8.96 13.14 -17.65
N ARG A 234 8.73 14.12 -18.53
CA ARG A 234 7.61 14.12 -19.48
C ARG A 234 7.84 13.21 -20.70
N THR A 235 9.06 13.16 -21.23
CA THR A 235 9.37 12.46 -22.49
C THR A 235 9.94 11.06 -22.30
N GLY A 236 10.46 10.75 -21.11
CA GLY A 236 11.08 9.46 -20.77
C GLY A 236 12.45 9.22 -21.41
N ALA A 237 12.99 10.18 -22.18
CA ALA A 237 14.27 10.07 -22.86
C ALA A 237 14.99 11.42 -22.90
N ILE A 238 16.30 11.39 -22.67
CA ILE A 238 17.15 12.59 -22.77
C ILE A 238 18.43 12.22 -23.54
N VAL A 239 18.85 13.10 -24.44
CA VAL A 239 20.12 12.97 -25.15
C VAL A 239 21.14 13.83 -24.41
N LEU A 240 22.14 13.16 -23.83
CA LEU A 240 23.28 13.80 -23.19
C LEU A 240 24.38 13.98 -24.24
N ALA A 241 24.94 15.19 -24.32
CA ALA A 241 26.02 15.54 -25.24
C ALA A 241 27.38 14.96 -24.78
#